data_AF-A0A4V3M790-F1
#
_entry.id   AF-A0A4V3M790-F1
#
_cell.length_a   1.000
_cell.length_b   1.000
_cell.length_c   1.000
_cell.angle_alpha   90.00
_cell.angle_beta   90.00
_cell.angle_gamma   90.00
#
_symmetry.space_group_name_H-M   'P 1'
#
loop_
_entity.id
_entity.type
_entity.pdbx_description
1 polymer ?
#
loop_
_entity_poly.entity_id
_entity_poly.type
_entity_poly.pdbx_seq_one_letter_code
_entity_poly.pdbx_strand_id
1 'polypeptide(L)'
;EWAAYKGEKWDASIVGEPTNPDTLGDMIKIGRRGSMSGSITVNGRQGHAAYPQLADNPVRGLMSLVDALLHPVFDKGTKDFQPTNLEVTSIDVGNPATNVIPAKATATF
;
A
#
# COMPACT_ATOMS: atom_id res chain seq x y z
N GLU A 1 16.83 -2.56 20.21
CA GLU A 1 16.73 -1.80 21.48
C GLU A 1 17.15 -2.62 22.70
N TRP A 2 16.64 -3.85 22.90
CA TRP A 2 17.02 -4.72 24.03
C TRP A 2 18.54 -4.92 24.23
N ALA A 3 19.25 -5.30 23.16
CA ALA A 3 20.69 -5.54 23.21
C ALA A 3 21.50 -4.28 23.54
N ALA A 4 21.14 -3.16 22.91
CA ALA A 4 21.76 -1.87 23.18
C ALA A 4 21.56 -1.43 24.63
N TYR A 5 20.38 -1.66 25.22
CA TYR A 5 20.11 -1.38 26.64
C TYR A 5 20.97 -2.23 27.59
N LYS A 6 21.35 -3.44 27.16
CA LYS A 6 22.28 -4.32 27.88
C LYS A 6 23.76 -3.97 27.66
N GLY A 7 24.06 -2.98 26.82
CA GLY A 7 25.43 -2.60 26.47
C GLY A 7 26.08 -3.52 25.43
N GLU A 8 25.33 -4.43 24.82
CA GLU A 8 25.83 -5.32 23.77
C GLU A 8 26.01 -4.56 22.45
N LYS A 9 27.13 -4.83 21.76
CA LYS A 9 27.48 -4.22 20.47
C LYS A 9 28.13 -5.26 19.57
N TRP A 10 27.92 -5.10 18.26
CA TRP A 10 28.53 -5.93 17.23
C TRP A 10 28.96 -5.05 16.07
N ASP A 11 30.06 -5.44 15.42
CA ASP A 11 30.56 -4.78 14.21
C ASP A 11 29.86 -5.31 12.95
N ALA A 12 29.33 -6.54 12.99
CA ALA A 12 28.71 -7.21 11.84
C ALA A 12 27.66 -8.25 12.27
N SER A 13 26.75 -8.57 11.34
CA SER A 13 25.78 -9.66 11.46
C SER A 13 25.56 -10.34 10.11
N ILE A 14 25.36 -11.66 10.13
CA ILE A 14 25.01 -12.48 8.96
C ILE A 14 23.71 -13.19 9.29
N VAL A 15 22.68 -12.98 8.45
CA VAL A 15 21.39 -13.64 8.58
C VAL A 15 21.32 -14.77 7.55
N GLY A 16 21.26 -16.02 8.02
CA GLY A 16 21.27 -17.23 7.19
C GLY A 16 19.95 -17.56 6.49
N GLU A 17 19.17 -16.54 6.11
CA GLU A 17 17.95 -16.72 5.32
C GLU A 17 18.30 -17.30 3.94
N PRO A 18 17.45 -18.13 3.32
CA PRO A 18 17.69 -18.62 1.97
C PRO A 18 17.60 -17.46 0.96
N THR A 19 18.74 -17.06 0.40
CA THR A 19 18.82 -15.90 -0.52
C THR A 19 19.12 -16.25 -1.97
N ASN A 20 19.59 -17.47 -2.25
CA ASN A 20 20.10 -17.85 -3.57
C ASN A 20 18.98 -18.43 -4.45
N PRO A 21 18.64 -17.81 -5.60
CA PRO A 21 17.61 -18.33 -6.48
C PRO A 21 17.95 -19.69 -7.11
N ASP A 22 19.20 -19.89 -7.54
CA ASP A 22 19.57 -21.05 -8.35
C ASP A 22 20.74 -21.84 -7.75
N THR A 23 21.81 -21.15 -7.32
CA THR A 23 23.05 -21.78 -6.85
C THR A 23 23.64 -21.06 -5.65
N LEU A 24 24.24 -21.80 -4.71
CA LEU A 24 24.84 -21.21 -3.53
C LEU A 24 25.92 -20.17 -3.91
N GLY A 25 25.74 -18.94 -3.43
CA GLY A 25 26.67 -17.82 -3.63
C GLY A 25 26.27 -16.87 -4.76
N ASP A 26 25.17 -17.12 -5.48
CA ASP A 26 24.69 -16.22 -6.53
C ASP A 26 24.15 -14.89 -5.99
N MET A 27 23.73 -14.84 -4.72
CA MET A 27 23.08 -13.66 -4.15
C MET A 27 23.25 -13.52 -2.65
N ILE A 28 23.68 -12.33 -2.23
CA ILE A 28 23.65 -11.87 -0.84
C ILE A 28 22.68 -10.69 -0.73
N LYS A 29 21.77 -10.73 0.25
CA LYS A 29 20.87 -9.62 0.55
C LYS A 29 21.57 -8.64 1.51
N ILE A 30 21.92 -7.47 1.01
CA ILE A 30 22.55 -6.38 1.79
C ILE A 30 21.54 -5.48 2.51
N GLY A 31 20.24 -5.72 2.29
CA GLY A 31 19.15 -5.00 2.94
C GLY A 31 17.78 -5.51 2.48
N ARG A 32 16.73 -5.00 3.12
CA ARG A 32 15.33 -5.26 2.80
C ARG A 32 14.56 -3.95 2.79
N ARG A 33 13.52 -3.87 1.98
CA ARG A 33 12.56 -2.75 2.03
C ARG A 33 11.72 -2.87 3.29
N GLY A 34 11.31 -1.72 3.84
CA GLY A 34 10.22 -1.67 4.80
C GLY A 34 8.89 -2.07 4.14
N SER A 35 7.89 -2.36 4.97
CA SER A 35 6.51 -2.57 4.53
C SER A 35 5.60 -1.66 5.34
N MET A 36 4.66 -1.01 4.67
CA MET A 36 3.58 -0.25 5.27
C MET A 36 2.29 -0.65 4.56
N SER A 37 1.25 -0.91 5.34
CA SER A 37 -0.09 -1.19 4.82
C SER A 37 -1.08 -0.19 5.42
N GLY A 38 -2.11 0.14 4.65
CA GLY A 38 -3.11 1.13 5.02
C GLY A 38 -4.44 0.91 4.32
N SER A 39 -5.48 1.53 4.86
CA SER A 39 -6.79 1.59 4.23
C SER A 39 -7.32 3.02 4.18
N ILE A 40 -7.99 3.34 3.09
CA ILE A 40 -8.63 4.65 2.88
C ILE A 40 -10.11 4.40 2.64
N THR A 41 -10.95 5.00 3.47
CA THR A 41 -12.40 5.01 3.29
C THR A 41 -12.86 6.41 2.92
N VAL A 42 -13.50 6.54 1.77
CA VAL A 42 -14.19 7.76 1.35
C VAL A 42 -15.66 7.59 1.71
N ASN A 43 -16.17 8.55 2.47
CA ASN A 43 -17.59 8.65 2.81
C ASN A 43 -18.26 9.63 1.86
N GLY A 44 -19.48 9.30 1.43
CA GLY A 44 -20.34 10.14 0.62
C GLY A 44 -21.77 10.12 1.16
N ARG A 45 -22.73 10.39 0.29
CA ARG A 45 -24.16 10.38 0.62
C ARG A 45 -24.91 9.45 -0.33
N GLN A 46 -25.52 8.40 0.22
CA GLN A 46 -26.30 7.45 -0.56
C GLN A 46 -27.50 8.13 -1.23
N GLY A 47 -27.87 7.66 -2.42
CA GLY A 47 -29.07 8.10 -3.11
C GLY A 47 -29.38 7.27 -4.36
N HIS A 48 -30.49 7.56 -5.02
CA HIS A 48 -30.85 6.88 -6.27
C HIS A 48 -30.04 7.45 -7.44
N ALA A 49 -29.55 6.58 -8.34
CA ALA A 49 -28.70 6.97 -9.46
C ALA A 49 -29.36 7.96 -10.43
N ALA A 50 -30.70 7.96 -10.51
CA ALA A 50 -31.47 8.91 -11.33
C ALA A 50 -31.51 10.34 -10.77
N TYR A 51 -31.13 10.56 -9.50
CA TYR A 51 -31.13 11.87 -8.86
C TYR A 51 -29.75 12.20 -8.26
N PRO A 52 -28.68 12.23 -9.07
CA PRO A 52 -27.30 12.34 -8.58
C PRO A 52 -27.05 13.61 -7.76
N GLN A 53 -27.78 14.71 -8.02
CA GLN A 53 -27.72 15.95 -7.25
C GLN A 53 -28.13 15.81 -5.77
N LEU A 54 -28.86 14.74 -5.43
CA LEU A 54 -29.26 14.41 -4.05
C LEU A 54 -28.29 13.43 -3.38
N ALA A 55 -27.24 13.01 -4.07
CA ALA A 55 -26.25 12.07 -3.57
C ALA A 55 -24.84 12.66 -3.67
N ASP A 56 -23.88 12.02 -3.03
CA ASP A 56 -22.46 12.28 -3.22
C ASP A 56 -21.76 10.94 -3.34
N ASN A 57 -21.19 10.65 -4.52
CA ASN A 57 -20.70 9.32 -4.85
C ASN A 57 -19.24 9.15 -4.41
N PRO A 58 -18.96 8.40 -3.34
CA PRO A 58 -17.62 8.25 -2.79
C PRO A 58 -16.66 7.52 -3.73
N VAL A 59 -17.16 6.74 -4.70
CA VAL A 59 -16.32 6.01 -5.66
C VAL A 59 -15.47 6.97 -6.48
N ARG A 60 -16.03 8.13 -6.86
CA ARG A 60 -15.29 9.16 -7.61
C ARG A 60 -14.12 9.70 -6.79
N GLY A 61 -14.38 10.03 -5.52
CA GLY A 61 -13.35 10.51 -4.60
C GLY A 61 -12.28 9.45 -4.33
N LEU A 62 -12.67 8.18 -4.16
CA LEU A 62 -11.72 7.09 -3.93
C LEU A 62 -10.81 6.89 -5.14
N MET A 63 -11.35 6.91 -6.36
CA MET A 63 -10.55 6.81 -7.59
C MET A 63 -9.51 7.93 -7.68
N SER A 64 -9.90 9.17 -7.38
CA SER A 64 -8.97 10.31 -7.38
C SER A 64 -7.87 10.18 -6.31
N LEU A 65 -8.20 9.70 -5.11
CA LEU A 65 -7.20 9.47 -4.06
C LEU A 65 -6.24 8.34 -4.41
N VAL A 66 -6.74 7.24 -4.97
CA VAL A 66 -5.90 6.13 -5.42
C VAL A 66 -4.96 6.56 -6.54
N ASP A 67 -5.44 7.31 -7.53
CA ASP A 67 -4.59 7.81 -8.61
C ASP A 67 -3.47 8.71 -8.08
N ALA A 68 -3.79 9.61 -7.14
CA ALA A 68 -2.80 10.48 -6.50
C ALA A 68 -1.78 9.73 -5.61
N LEU A 69 -2.10 8.51 -5.16
CA LEU A 69 -1.16 7.65 -4.43
C LEU A 69 -0.25 6.86 -5.36
N LEU A 70 -0.71 6.54 -6.56
CA LEU A 70 0.07 5.82 -7.57
C LEU A 70 0.96 6.78 -8.37
N HIS A 71 0.57 8.06 -8.48
CA HIS A 71 1.24 9.04 -9.31
C HIS A 71 1.42 10.41 -8.63
N PRO A 72 2.60 11.04 -8.78
CA PRO A 72 3.82 10.51 -9.42
C PRO A 72 4.50 9.45 -8.54
N VAL A 73 5.57 8.82 -9.05
CA VAL A 73 6.39 7.88 -8.26
C VAL A 73 6.93 8.56 -6.98
N PHE A 74 6.99 7.80 -5.88
CA PHE A 74 7.43 8.29 -4.58
C PHE A 74 8.90 8.73 -4.57
N ASP A 75 9.76 7.94 -5.19
CA ASP A 75 11.18 8.21 -5.32
C ASP A 75 11.73 7.54 -6.61
N LYS A 76 13.03 7.71 -6.86
CA LYS A 76 13.72 7.12 -8.02
C LYS A 76 14.55 5.89 -7.66
N GLY A 77 14.38 5.37 -6.44
CA GLY A 77 15.28 4.37 -5.87
C GLY A 77 16.67 4.91 -5.59
N THR A 78 17.60 3.98 -5.35
CA THR A 78 19.02 4.24 -5.12
C THR A 78 19.86 3.23 -5.89
N LYS A 79 21.18 3.24 -5.70
CA LYS A 79 22.07 2.21 -6.25
C LYS A 79 21.65 0.79 -5.82
N ASP A 80 21.24 0.63 -4.57
CA ASP A 80 21.05 -0.68 -3.94
C ASP A 80 19.56 -1.07 -3.79
N PHE A 81 18.65 -0.12 -4.00
CA PHE A 81 17.21 -0.33 -3.88
C PHE A 81 16.45 0.20 -5.08
N GLN A 82 15.50 -0.61 -5.56
CA GLN A 82 14.49 -0.18 -6.51
C GLN A 82 13.62 0.94 -5.91
N PRO A 83 12.91 1.72 -6.75
CA PRO A 83 11.98 2.72 -6.26
C PRO A 83 10.96 2.18 -5.25
N THR A 84 10.49 3.06 -4.35
CA THR A 84 9.34 2.75 -3.50
C THR A 84 8.13 2.42 -4.37
N ASN A 85 7.43 1.35 -3.99
CA ASN A 85 6.30 0.80 -4.72
C ASN A 85 5.09 0.72 -3.80
N LEU A 86 3.95 1.24 -4.26
CA LEU A 86 2.66 1.10 -3.60
C LEU A 86 1.77 0.24 -4.49
N GLU A 87 1.14 -0.78 -3.91
CA GLU A 87 0.20 -1.63 -4.63
C GLU A 87 -1.18 -1.52 -3.98
N VAL A 88 -2.20 -1.18 -4.77
CA VAL A 88 -3.58 -1.28 -4.27
C VAL A 88 -4.00 -2.74 -4.29
N THR A 89 -4.18 -3.31 -3.11
CA THR A 89 -4.48 -4.73 -2.93
C THR A 89 -5.98 -5.03 -2.94
N SER A 90 -6.82 -4.03 -2.66
CA SER A 90 -8.28 -4.18 -2.69
C SER A 90 -8.99 -2.84 -2.91
N ILE A 91 -10.13 -2.87 -3.61
CA ILE A 91 -11.10 -1.78 -3.70
C ILE A 91 -12.48 -2.39 -3.49
N ASP A 92 -13.21 -1.91 -2.49
CA ASP A 92 -14.54 -2.41 -2.12
C ASP A 92 -15.53 -1.26 -1.89
N VAL A 93 -16.73 -1.40 -2.45
CA VAL A 93 -17.86 -0.46 -2.29
C VAL A 93 -19.01 -1.09 -1.51
N GLY A 94 -19.07 -2.42 -1.44
CA GLY A 94 -20.11 -3.18 -0.76
C GLY A 94 -21.53 -2.93 -1.28
N ASN A 95 -21.69 -2.37 -2.49
CA ASN A 95 -22.99 -2.02 -3.05
C ASN A 95 -23.45 -3.06 -4.10
N PRO A 96 -24.48 -3.88 -3.80
CA PRO A 96 -25.00 -4.86 -4.74
C PRO A 96 -25.98 -4.27 -5.77
N ALA A 97 -26.47 -3.05 -5.55
CA ALA A 97 -27.51 -2.44 -6.39
C ALA A 97 -26.93 -1.51 -7.46
N THR A 98 -27.35 -1.70 -8.71
CA THR A 98 -26.87 -0.91 -9.86
C THR A 98 -27.51 0.48 -9.97
N ASN A 99 -28.64 0.70 -9.30
CA ASN A 99 -29.40 1.96 -9.30
C ASN A 99 -29.23 2.79 -8.02
N VAL A 100 -28.31 2.40 -7.13
CA VAL A 100 -28.02 3.10 -5.87
C VAL A 100 -26.59 3.64 -5.93
N ILE A 101 -26.44 4.93 -5.63
CA ILE A 101 -25.15 5.56 -5.36
C ILE A 101 -24.76 5.21 -3.91
N PRO A 102 -23.57 4.63 -3.64
CA PRO A 102 -23.19 4.14 -2.33
C PRO A 102 -22.90 5.25 -1.31
N ALA A 103 -22.93 4.91 0.00
CA ALA A 103 -22.56 5.82 1.08
C ALA A 103 -21.05 5.85 1.38
N LYS A 104 -20.31 4.80 0.98
CA LYS A 104 -18.86 4.71 1.21
C LYS A 104 -18.17 3.86 0.12
N ALA A 105 -16.87 4.04 0.00
CA ALA A 105 -15.98 3.17 -0.76
C ALA A 105 -14.63 3.09 -0.03
N THR A 106 -13.99 1.92 -0.02
CA THR A 106 -12.72 1.68 0.66
C THR A 106 -11.68 1.09 -0.28
N ALA A 107 -10.43 1.53 -0.17
CA ALA A 107 -9.27 0.85 -0.77
C ALA A 107 -8.26 0.44 0.31
N THR A 108 -7.51 -0.63 0.06
CA THR A 108 -6.40 -1.11 0.89
C THR A 108 -5.14 -1.21 0.03
N PHE A 109 -3.99 -0.88 0.61
CA PHE A 109 -2.65 -0.99 -0.01
C PHE A 109 -1.61 -1.43 1.02
#